data_AF-D1NT31-F1
#
_entry.id   AF-D1NT31-F1
#
_cell.length_a   1.000
_cell.length_b   1.000
_cell.length_c   1.000
_cell.angle_alpha   90.00
_cell.angle_beta   90.00
_cell.angle_gamma   90.00
#
_symmetry.space_group_name_H-M   'P 1'
#
loop_
_entity.id
_entity.type
_entity.pdbx_description
1 polymer ?
#
loop_
_entity_poly.entity_id
_entity_poly.type
_entity_poly.pdbx_seq_one_letter_code
_entity_poly.pdbx_strand_id
1 'polypeptide(L)' 'MVSKDVHFKSASTAANFVTGASTNGMAAWKTKDGKSIKDALVD' A
#
# COMPACT_ATOMS: atom_id res chain seq x y z
N MET A 1 -5.08 22.68 9.68
CA MET A 1 -5.54 21.32 9.33
C MET A 1 -4.63 20.35 10.07
N VAL A 2 -5.17 19.43 10.87
CA VAL A 2 -4.35 18.45 11.60
C VAL A 2 -4.31 17.17 10.78
N SER A 3 -3.10 16.72 10.44
CA SER A 3 -2.85 15.42 9.79
C SER A 3 -2.41 14.41 10.84
N LYS A 4 -2.88 13.16 10.74
CA LYS A 4 -2.46 12.06 11.60
C LYS A 4 -2.08 10.87 10.76
N ASP A 5 -0.99 10.23 11.12
CA ASP A 5 -0.57 8.97 10.51
C ASP A 5 -1.47 7.83 10.96
N VAL A 6 -1.92 7.03 10.00
CA VAL A 6 -2.77 5.85 10.24
C VAL A 6 -1.97 4.62 9.86
N HIS A 7 -1.73 3.76 10.85
CA HIS A 7 -1.01 2.51 10.66
C HIS A 7 -1.99 1.38 10.36
N PHE A 8 -1.68 0.58 9.33
CA PHE A 8 -2.46 -0.58 8.95
C PHE A 8 -1.64 -1.86 9.16
N LYS A 9 -2.32 -2.93 9.56
CA LYS A 9 -1.69 -4.24 9.78
C LYS A 9 -1.35 -4.98 8.48
N SER A 10 -1.86 -4.51 7.34
CA SER A 10 -1.57 -5.11 6.03
C SER A 10 -1.59 -4.08 4.91
N ALA A 11 -0.80 -4.36 3.87
CA ALA A 11 -0.75 -3.56 2.65
C ALA A 11 -2.12 -3.48 1.94
N SER A 12 -2.89 -4.57 1.94
CA SER A 12 -4.22 -4.61 1.30
C SER A 12 -5.25 -3.79 2.08
N THR A 13 -5.22 -3.80 3.42
CA THR A 13 -6.13 -2.96 4.21
C THR A 13 -5.87 -1.48 3.94
N ALA A 14 -4.60 -1.07 3.87
CA ALA A 14 -4.24 0.30 3.48
C ALA A 14 -4.71 0.61 2.06
N ALA A 15 -4.55 -0.32 1.12
CA ALA A 15 -4.95 -0.12 -0.28
C ALA A 15 -6.46 0.08 -0.40
N ASN A 16 -7.25 -0.79 0.23
CA ASN A 16 -8.71 -0.68 0.24
C ASN A 16 -9.19 0.64 0.86
N PHE A 17 -8.50 1.12 1.90
CA PHE A 17 -8.83 2.41 2.53
C PHE A 17 -8.66 3.57 1.55
N VAL A 18 -7.57 3.59 0.78
CA VAL A 18 -7.28 4.68 -0.17
C VAL A 18 -8.13 4.57 -1.45
N THR A 19 -8.35 3.37 -1.96
CA THR A 19 -9.07 3.17 -3.23
C THR A 19 -10.59 3.04 -3.06
N GLY A 20 -11.08 2.76 -1.84
CA GLY A 20 -12.48 2.46 -1.59
C GLY A 20 -12.96 1.11 -2.18
N ALA A 21 -12.04 0.27 -2.66
CA ALA A 21 -12.35 -0.99 -3.34
C ALA A 21 -11.43 -2.12 -2.88
N SER A 22 -11.88 -3.37 -3.04
CA SER A 22 -11.02 -4.54 -2.78
C SER A 22 -9.81 -4.52 -3.72
N THR A 23 -8.62 -4.36 -3.14
CA THR A 23 -7.37 -4.06 -3.84
C THR A 23 -6.24 -4.90 -3.27
N ASN A 24 -5.45 -5.52 -4.16
CA ASN A 24 -4.22 -6.21 -3.75
C ASN A 24 -3.10 -5.19 -3.50
N GLY A 25 -2.87 -4.85 -2.22
CA GLY A 25 -1.90 -3.83 -1.84
C GLY A 25 -0.46 -4.17 -2.26
N MET A 26 -0.09 -5.45 -2.32
CA MET A 26 1.26 -5.86 -2.69
C MET A 26 1.63 -5.48 -4.13
N ALA A 27 0.64 -5.46 -5.03
CA ALA A 27 0.82 -5.08 -6.43
C ALA A 27 0.50 -3.59 -6.68
N ALA A 28 -0.42 -3.01 -5.91
CA ALA A 28 -0.88 -1.63 -6.10
C ALA A 28 0.15 -0.59 -5.61
N TRP A 29 0.80 -0.85 -4.47
CA TRP A 29 1.79 0.05 -3.91
C TRP A 29 3.11 -0.03 -4.65
N LYS A 30 3.68 1.13 -4.99
CA LYS A 30 4.96 1.25 -5.71
C LYS A 30 6.02 1.94 -4.87
N THR A 31 7.25 1.47 -4.98
CA THR A 31 8.42 2.17 -4.44
C THR A 31 8.72 3.42 -5.27
N LYS A 32 9.64 4.25 -4.78
CA LYS A 32 10.16 5.43 -5.52
C LYS A 32 10.68 5.08 -6.92
N ASP A 33 11.13 3.83 -7.12
CA ASP A 33 11.68 3.33 -8.38
C ASP A 33 10.60 2.69 -9.28
N GLY A 34 9.32 2.78 -8.88
CA GLY A 34 8.18 2.28 -9.65
C GLY A 34 7.91 0.78 -9.53
N LYS A 35 8.74 0.02 -8.81
CA LYS A 35 8.54 -1.41 -8.53
C LYS A 35 7.43 -1.63 -7.51
N SER A 36 6.67 -2.72 -7.64
CA SER A 36 5.65 -3.04 -6.64
C SER A 36 6.28 -3.50 -5.32
N ILE A 37 5.54 -3.42 -4.20
CA ILE A 37 6.00 -3.99 -2.92
C ILE A 37 6.25 -5.50 -3.07
N LYS A 38 5.42 -6.21 -3.85
CA LYS A 38 5.61 -7.62 -4.13
C LYS A 38 6.99 -7.90 -4.75
N ASP A 39 7.41 -7.08 -5.70
CA ASP A 39 8.71 -7.24 -6.38
C ASP A 39 9.87 -6.81 -5.48
N ALA A 40 9.64 -5.87 -4.56
CA ALA A 40 10.66 -5.34 -3.65
C ALA A 40 10.90 -6.23 -2.42
N LEU A 41 10.03 -7.21 -2.15
CA LEU A 41 10.18 -8.17 -1.05
C LEU A 41 10.77 -9.52 -1.49
N VAL A 42 10.98 -9.69 -2.80
CA VAL A 42 11.67 -10.84 -3.36
C VAL A 42 13.11 -10.39 -3.60
N ASP A 43 13.92 -10.44 -2.53
CA ASP A 43 15.38 -10.39 -2.61
C ASP A 43 15.94 -11.82 -2.64
#